data_AF-A0A316QZZ4-F1
#
_entry.id   AF-A0A316QZZ4-F1
#
_cell.length_a   1.000
_cell.length_b   1.000
_cell.length_c   1.000
_cell.angle_alpha   90.00
_cell.angle_beta   90.00
_cell.angle_gamma   90.00
#
_symmetry.space_group_name_H-M   'P 1'
#
loop_
_entity.id
_entity.type
_entity.pdbx_description
1 polymer ?
#
loop_
_entity_poly.entity_id
_entity_poly.type
_entity_poly.pdbx_seq_one_letter_code
_entity_poly.pdbx_strand_id
1 'polypeptide(L)' 'AADRLSAYIKCLEELRSGNSEFSKAKKSIEADLRSRHMPEVEYFFENFIPSFSLTLDELEGF' A
#
# COMPACT_ATOMS: atom_id res chain seq x y z
N ALA A 1 13.84 1.23 -0.39
CA ALA A 1 12.57 0.50 -0.56
C ALA A 1 11.59 0.85 0.56
N ALA A 2 11.97 0.69 1.84
CA ALA A 2 11.10 0.96 2.99
C ALA A 2 10.43 2.35 3.00
N ASP A 3 11.16 3.42 2.72
CA ASP A 3 10.59 4.77 2.63
C ASP A 3 9.46 4.89 1.60
N ARG A 4 9.66 4.30 0.40
CA ARG A 4 8.62 4.24 -0.63
C ARG A 4 7.43 3.37 -0.23
N LEU A 5 7.66 2.26 0.48
CA LEU A 5 6.58 1.43 1.01
C LEU A 5 5.73 2.21 2.03
N SER A 6 6.36 2.98 2.92
CA SER A 6 5.66 3.87 3.86
C SER A 6 4.81 4.91 3.12
N ALA A 7 5.37 5.54 2.09
CA ALA A 7 4.64 6.48 1.24
C ALA A 7 3.45 5.81 0.52
N TYR A 8 3.61 4.56 0.04
CA TYR A 8 2.54 3.79 -0.57
C TYR A 8 1.41 3.49 0.41
N ILE A 9 1.74 3.03 1.63
CA ILE A 9 0.78 2.77 2.70
C ILE A 9 0.00 4.05 3.04
N LYS A 10 0.68 5.18 3.17
CA LYS A 10 0.02 6.46 3.42
C LYS A 10 -0.98 6.82 2.32
N CYS A 11 -0.66 6.53 1.05
CA CYS A 11 -1.60 6.72 -0.05
C CYS A 11 -2.84 5.82 0.08
N LEU A 12 -2.68 4.56 0.53
CA LEU A 12 -3.81 3.66 0.76
C LEU A 12 -4.75 4.19 1.86
N GLU A 13 -4.19 4.69 2.96
CA GLU A 13 -4.97 5.28 4.06
C GLU A 13 -5.75 6.52 3.63
N GLU A 14 -5.13 7.42 2.87
CA GLU A 14 -5.78 8.62 2.33
C GLU A 14 -6.92 8.25 1.38
N LEU A 15 -6.68 7.28 0.49
CA LEU A 15 -7.73 6.79 -0.42
C LEU A 15 -8.90 6.15 0.34
N ARG A 16 -8.61 5.39 1.40
CA ARG A 16 -9.64 4.83 2.28
C ARG A 16 -10.43 5.93 3.01
N SER A 17 -9.78 7.02 3.35
CA SER A 17 -10.40 8.20 3.98
C SER A 17 -11.20 9.06 2.99
N GLY A 18 -11.32 8.63 1.71
CA GLY A 18 -12.04 9.33 0.65
C GLY A 18 -11.21 10.38 -0.09
N ASN A 19 -9.91 10.52 0.23
CA ASN A 19 -9.02 11.47 -0.42
C ASN A 19 -8.45 10.92 -1.73
N SER A 20 -9.17 11.17 -2.82
CA SER A 20 -8.81 10.67 -4.16
C SER A 20 -7.58 11.35 -4.79
N GLU A 21 -7.06 12.45 -4.22
CA GLU A 21 -5.87 13.15 -4.72
C GLU A 21 -4.63 12.23 -4.75
N PHE A 22 -4.58 11.27 -3.82
CA PHE A 22 -3.49 10.32 -3.67
C PHE A 22 -3.52 9.16 -4.69
N SER A 23 -4.54 9.06 -5.54
CA SER A 23 -4.67 7.95 -6.51
C SER A 23 -3.52 7.94 -7.54
N LYS A 24 -3.10 9.12 -8.01
CA LYS A 24 -1.95 9.24 -8.92
C LYS A 24 -0.64 8.92 -8.22
N ALA A 25 -0.45 9.41 -7.00
CA ALA A 25 0.73 9.15 -6.20
C ALA A 25 0.89 7.65 -5.91
N LYS A 26 -0.19 6.98 -5.49
CA LYS A 26 -0.24 5.53 -5.28
C LYS A 26 0.29 4.79 -6.52
N LYS A 27 -0.26 5.05 -7.71
CA LYS A 27 0.10 4.35 -8.95
C LYS A 27 1.58 4.55 -9.31
N SER A 28 2.08 5.78 -9.14
CA SER A 28 3.49 6.11 -9.42
C SER A 28 4.44 5.36 -8.48
N ILE A 29 4.14 5.37 -7.17
CA ILE A 29 4.95 4.70 -6.16
C ILE A 29 4.90 3.17 -6.33
N GLU A 30 3.73 2.61 -6.66
CA GLU A 30 3.57 1.18 -6.93
C GLU A 30 4.44 0.73 -8.11
N ALA A 31 4.46 1.52 -9.19
CA ALA A 31 5.31 1.24 -10.34
C ALA A 31 6.81 1.34 -10.01
N ASP A 32 7.22 2.35 -9.22
CA ASP A 32 8.62 2.46 -8.72
C ASP A 32 9.00 1.27 -7.84
N LEU A 33 8.10 0.79 -6.98
CA LEU A 33 8.35 -0.35 -6.10
C LEU A 33 8.47 -1.67 -6.88
N ARG A 34 7.52 -1.95 -7.78
CA ARG A 34 7.51 -3.18 -8.60
C ARG A 34 8.65 -3.24 -9.62
N SER A 35 9.07 -2.10 -10.17
CA SER A 35 10.20 -2.05 -11.12
C SER A 35 11.56 -2.35 -10.48
N ARG A 36 11.67 -2.33 -9.14
CA ARG A 36 12.91 -2.69 -8.43
C ARG A 36 13.17 -4.19 -8.36
N HIS A 37 12.17 -5.03 -8.68
CA HIS A 37 12.28 -6.50 -8.67
C HIS A 37 12.91 -7.07 -7.38
N MET A 38 12.49 -6.54 -6.23
CA MET A 38 13.00 -6.95 -4.92
C MET A 38 12.07 -8.01 -4.31
N PRO A 39 12.57 -9.19 -3.91
CA PRO A 39 11.74 -10.24 -3.33
C PRO A 39 11.06 -9.81 -2.03
N GLU A 40 11.70 -8.94 -1.23
CA GLU A 40 11.13 -8.43 0.02
C GLU A 40 9.95 -7.47 -0.25
N VAL A 41 10.00 -6.72 -1.36
CA VAL A 41 8.89 -5.85 -1.78
C VAL A 41 7.72 -6.71 -2.21
N GLU A 42 7.94 -7.72 -3.06
CA GLU A 42 6.86 -8.62 -3.50
C GLU A 42 6.25 -9.36 -2.31
N TYR A 43 7.08 -9.90 -1.40
CA TYR A 43 6.59 -10.51 -0.16
C TYR A 43 5.72 -9.53 0.65
N PHE A 44 6.12 -8.26 0.73
CA PHE A 44 5.34 -7.27 1.46
C PHE A 44 4.00 -6.96 0.80
N PHE A 45 3.97 -6.87 -0.53
CA PHE A 45 2.76 -6.68 -1.31
C PHE A 45 1.80 -7.87 -1.22
N GLU A 46 2.31 -9.09 -1.16
CA GLU A 46 1.49 -10.30 -1.06
C GLU A 46 0.95 -10.53 0.36
N ASN A 47 1.76 -10.27 1.39
CA ASN A 47 1.44 -10.67 2.76
C ASN A 47 0.87 -9.54 3.63
N PHE A 48 1.22 -8.28 3.39
CA PHE A 48 0.82 -7.16 4.28
C PHE A 48 -0.10 -6.15 3.61
N ILE A 49 0.12 -5.79 2.35
CA ILE A 49 -0.68 -4.76 1.65
C ILE A 49 -2.20 -5.03 1.64
N PRO A 50 -2.70 -6.26 1.46
CA PRO A 50 -4.14 -6.52 1.48
C PRO A 50 -4.81 -6.06 2.79
N SER A 51 -4.14 -6.23 3.93
CA SER A 51 -4.63 -5.83 5.24
C SER A 51 -4.79 -4.31 5.40
N PHE A 52 -4.03 -3.49 4.67
CA PHE A 52 -4.20 -2.04 4.68
C PHE A 52 -5.45 -1.56 3.92
N SER A 53 -6.08 -2.46 3.14
CA SER A 53 -7.35 -2.18 2.47
C SER A 53 -8.56 -2.61 3.30
N LEU A 54 -8.35 -3.29 4.43
CA LEU A 54 -9.40 -3.68 5.35
C LEU A 54 -9.81 -2.51 6.26
N THR A 55 -11.05 -2.55 6.69
CA THR A 55 -11.60 -1.76 7.80
C THR A 55 -11.15 -2.34 9.13
N LEU A 56 -11.31 -1.58 10.22
CA LEU A 56 -10.99 -2.06 11.57
C LEU A 56 -11.80 -3.30 11.95
N ASP A 57 -13.09 -3.32 11.60
CA ASP A 57 -13.97 -4.47 11.85
C ASP A 57 -13.51 -5.72 11.07
N GLU A 58 -12.99 -5.55 9.85
CA GLU A 58 -12.45 -6.65 9.03
C GLU A 58 -11.09 -7.16 9.53
N LEU A 59 -10.35 -6.37 10.33
CA LEU A 59 -9.09 -6.79 10.95
C LEU A 59 -9.32 -7.59 12.24
N GLU A 60 -10.38 -7.27 13.00
CA GLU A 60 -10.71 -7.95 14.25
C GLU A 60 -11.37 -9.32 14.07
N GLY A 61 -11.84 -9.65 12.86
CA GLY A 61 -12.54 -10.90 12.54
C GLY A 61 -11.67 -12.13 12.26
N PHE A 62 -10.37 -12.09 12.54
CA PHE A 62 -9.42 -13.20 12.33
C PHE A 62 -9.14 -14.00 13.61
#